data_AF-A0A2T0SYJ5-F1
#
_entry.id   AF-A0A2T0SYJ5-F1
#
_cell.length_a   1.000
_cell.length_b   1.000
_cell.length_c   1.000
_cell.angle_alpha   90.00
_cell.angle_beta   90.00
_cell.angle_gamma   90.00
#
_symmetry.space_group_name_H-M   'P 1'
#
loop_
_entity.id
_entity.type
_entity.pdbx_description
1 polymer ?
#
loop_
_entity_poly.entity_id
_entity_poly.type
_entity_poly.pdbx_seq_one_letter_code
_entity_poly.pdbx_strand_id
1 'polypeptide(L)'
;MSSGQIKLTESYLLGADCFDSRWNRLPVPELLKAIELEKNLLLFDPTGHRYELVAPFVLEGYVKQVNDPDYLFVSIQAEKENPNWEISPYQREILKRFHYSWLNELGEYLYSDSFKLILSQVKRQRATQTIYPESPQLFRAFLQPLSSLRSIWINTAPYPSSQACGLSFAVEQGSLPEELLVLQQGIRDDLGLETGFSLEKSLVSLRKSGVMLLSAALTSPDSDPNGHVLLWSSFIAQVIPVLNRQVQLSWVLWGPVAGKLATQINPAHTIHCLNHSSWFSQNNTPLVTNVFSRLQAEQSIQFA
;
A
#
# COMPACT_ATOMS: atom_id res chain seq x y z
N MET A 1 -25.21 -2.53 24.74
CA MET A 1 -25.24 -3.29 23.47
C MET A 1 -25.43 -2.29 22.35
N SER A 2 -24.34 -1.84 21.74
CA SER A 2 -24.37 -1.07 20.49
C SER A 2 -23.59 -1.89 19.47
N SER A 3 -24.31 -2.41 18.49
CA SER A 3 -23.78 -3.13 17.34
C SER A 3 -22.83 -2.22 16.57
N GLY A 4 -21.53 -2.52 16.63
CA GLY A 4 -20.54 -1.89 15.75
C GLY A 4 -20.83 -2.30 14.31
N GLN A 5 -21.57 -1.47 13.58
CA GLN A 5 -21.65 -1.57 12.14
C GLN A 5 -20.24 -1.42 11.56
N ILE A 6 -19.71 -2.53 11.05
CA ILE A 6 -18.53 -2.53 10.18
C ILE A 6 -18.92 -1.69 8.95
N LYS A 7 -18.32 -0.52 8.78
CA LYS A 7 -18.43 0.24 7.53
C LYS A 7 -17.67 -0.54 6.45
N LEU A 8 -18.43 -1.30 5.65
CA LEU A 8 -18.01 -2.08 4.49
C LEU A 8 -17.58 -1.23 3.28
N THR A 9 -17.19 0.03 3.48
CA THR A 9 -17.20 1.06 2.43
C THR A 9 -16.21 0.86 1.27
N GLU A 10 -15.42 -0.22 1.26
CA GLU A 10 -14.50 -0.53 0.17
C GLU A 10 -14.62 -1.96 -0.38
N SER A 11 -15.46 -2.82 0.21
CA SER A 11 -15.72 -4.17 -0.29
C SER A 11 -17.00 -4.20 -1.10
N TYR A 12 -17.02 -4.95 -2.20
CA TYR A 12 -18.25 -5.19 -2.94
C TYR A 12 -19.07 -6.19 -2.12
N LEU A 13 -20.23 -5.77 -1.63
CA LEU A 13 -21.13 -6.65 -0.88
C LEU A 13 -21.98 -7.43 -1.89
N LEU A 14 -21.95 -8.75 -1.79
CA LEU A 14 -22.69 -9.62 -2.72
C LEU A 14 -23.50 -10.65 -1.95
N GLY A 15 -24.82 -10.61 -2.14
CA GLY A 15 -25.72 -11.61 -1.59
C GLY A 15 -25.57 -12.90 -2.39
N ALA A 16 -25.38 -14.02 -1.69
CA ALA A 16 -25.20 -15.33 -2.31
C ALA A 16 -25.79 -16.42 -1.42
N ASP A 17 -26.35 -17.46 -2.02
CA ASP A 17 -26.98 -18.55 -1.26
C ASP A 17 -25.90 -19.56 -0.84
N CYS A 18 -25.68 -19.75 0.46
CA CYS A 18 -24.76 -20.78 0.96
C CYS A 18 -25.52 -22.07 1.27
N PHE A 19 -25.30 -23.13 0.49
CA PHE A 19 -25.92 -24.45 0.71
C PHE A 19 -24.84 -25.53 0.70
N ASP A 20 -24.81 -26.41 1.71
CA ASP A 20 -23.78 -27.44 1.90
C ASP A 20 -22.34 -26.92 1.72
N SER A 21 -22.03 -25.77 2.34
CA SER A 21 -20.71 -25.12 2.24
C SER A 21 -20.28 -24.73 0.81
N ARG A 22 -21.25 -24.55 -0.09
CA ARG A 22 -21.04 -24.05 -1.45
C ARG A 22 -21.82 -22.75 -1.66
N TRP A 23 -21.17 -21.76 -2.24
CA TRP A 23 -21.80 -20.49 -2.62
C TRP A 23 -22.45 -20.62 -4.00
N ASN A 24 -23.76 -20.39 -4.04
CA ASN A 24 -24.57 -20.47 -5.24
C ASN A 24 -25.12 -19.10 -5.63
N ARG A 25 -25.49 -18.96 -6.90
CA ARG A 25 -26.10 -17.75 -7.49
C ARG A 25 -25.24 -16.50 -7.32
N LEU A 26 -23.92 -16.63 -7.50
CA LEU A 26 -23.04 -15.47 -7.54
C LEU A 26 -23.23 -14.77 -8.90
N PRO A 27 -23.73 -13.54 -8.96
CA PRO A 27 -23.98 -12.90 -10.25
C PRO A 27 -22.65 -12.49 -10.92
N VAL A 28 -22.43 -13.00 -12.12
CA VAL A 28 -21.15 -12.88 -12.86
C VAL A 28 -20.76 -11.42 -13.15
N PRO A 29 -21.69 -10.53 -13.56
CA PRO A 29 -21.34 -9.14 -13.83
C PRO A 29 -20.75 -8.41 -12.62
N GLU A 30 -21.25 -8.67 -11.42
CA GLU A 30 -20.80 -8.08 -10.17
C GLU A 30 -19.45 -8.66 -9.72
N LEU A 31 -19.21 -9.95 -9.97
CA LEU A 31 -17.90 -10.55 -9.77
C LEU A 31 -16.87 -9.94 -10.70
N LEU A 32 -17.18 -9.83 -12.00
CA LEU A 32 -16.34 -9.19 -12.99
C LEU A 32 -16.04 -7.73 -12.64
N LYS A 33 -17.06 -7.00 -12.17
CA LYS A 33 -16.91 -5.62 -11.70
C LYS A 33 -16.04 -5.52 -10.44
N ALA A 34 -16.16 -6.44 -9.50
CA ALA A 34 -15.29 -6.47 -8.32
C ALA A 34 -13.84 -6.81 -8.69
N ILE A 35 -13.65 -7.70 -9.66
CA ILE A 35 -12.33 -8.03 -10.25
C ILE A 35 -11.74 -6.80 -10.95
N GLU A 36 -12.49 -6.16 -11.85
CA GLU A 36 -12.08 -4.95 -12.57
C GLU A 36 -11.72 -3.81 -11.63
N LEU A 37 -12.45 -3.67 -10.52
CA LEU A 37 -12.21 -2.65 -9.50
C LEU A 37 -11.16 -3.07 -8.45
N GLU A 38 -10.57 -4.27 -8.57
CA GLU A 38 -9.63 -4.87 -7.62
C GLU A 38 -10.14 -4.88 -6.16
N LYS A 39 -11.45 -5.03 -5.97
CA LYS A 39 -12.10 -4.97 -4.65
C LYS A 39 -12.39 -6.35 -4.09
N ASN A 40 -12.06 -6.54 -2.80
CA ASN A 40 -12.47 -7.72 -2.06
C ASN A 40 -14.01 -7.84 -2.03
N LEU A 41 -14.49 -9.07 -2.14
CA LEU A 41 -15.90 -9.41 -2.14
C LEU A 41 -16.29 -10.01 -0.80
N LEU A 42 -17.30 -9.42 -0.15
CA LEU A 42 -17.92 -10.04 1.01
C LEU A 42 -19.18 -10.77 0.54
N LEU A 43 -19.09 -12.09 0.49
CA LEU A 43 -20.24 -12.97 0.30
C LEU A 43 -21.01 -13.06 1.61
N PHE A 44 -22.32 -12.91 1.55
CA PHE A 44 -23.17 -13.10 2.73
C PHE A 44 -24.43 -13.88 2.37
N ASP A 45 -24.77 -14.84 3.23
CA ASP A 45 -26.00 -15.61 3.16
C ASP A 45 -27.16 -14.77 3.72
N PRO A 46 -28.25 -14.53 2.95
CA PRO A 46 -29.42 -13.79 3.42
C PRO A 46 -30.11 -14.38 4.65
N THR A 47 -29.91 -15.67 4.94
CA THR A 47 -30.41 -16.31 6.18
C THR A 47 -29.61 -15.90 7.42
N GLY A 48 -28.48 -15.19 7.25
CA GLY A 48 -27.73 -14.53 8.31
C GLY A 48 -26.66 -15.39 9.00
N HIS A 49 -26.46 -16.63 8.55
CA HIS A 49 -25.61 -17.59 9.27
C HIS A 49 -24.16 -17.71 8.75
N ARG A 50 -23.85 -17.20 7.55
CA ARG A 50 -22.51 -17.32 6.95
C ARG A 50 -22.11 -16.07 6.16
N TYR A 51 -20.84 -15.71 6.27
CA TYR A 51 -20.20 -14.69 5.44
C TYR A 51 -18.77 -15.13 5.10
N GLU A 52 -18.29 -14.77 3.91
CA GLU A 52 -16.94 -15.10 3.45
C GLU A 52 -16.33 -13.92 2.70
N LEU A 53 -15.10 -13.55 3.04
CA LEU A 53 -14.34 -12.52 2.34
C LEU A 53 -13.48 -13.20 1.27
N VAL A 54 -13.76 -12.92 0.01
CA VAL A 54 -13.08 -13.50 -1.15
C VAL A 54 -12.25 -12.43 -1.84
N ALA A 55 -10.97 -12.74 -2.09
CA ALA A 55 -10.07 -11.86 -2.82
C ALA A 55 -10.35 -11.92 -4.34
N PRO A 56 -10.12 -10.84 -5.10
CA PRO A 56 -10.38 -10.76 -6.54
C PRO A 56 -9.76 -11.90 -7.37
N PHE A 57 -8.52 -12.30 -7.07
CA PHE A 57 -7.82 -13.33 -7.85
C PHE A 57 -8.43 -14.73 -7.70
N VAL A 58 -9.05 -15.02 -6.55
CA VAL A 58 -9.78 -16.28 -6.33
C VAL A 58 -10.96 -16.35 -7.30
N LEU A 59 -11.64 -15.21 -7.49
CA LEU A 59 -12.80 -15.09 -8.36
C LEU A 59 -12.42 -15.14 -9.83
N GLU A 60 -11.30 -14.54 -10.23
CA GLU A 60 -10.81 -14.63 -11.61
C GLU A 60 -10.63 -16.08 -12.07
N GLY A 61 -10.11 -16.94 -11.20
CA GLY A 61 -9.93 -18.37 -11.48
C GLY A 61 -11.25 -19.08 -11.76
N TYR A 62 -12.33 -18.69 -11.08
CA TYR A 62 -13.66 -19.28 -11.23
C TYR A 62 -14.46 -18.67 -12.39
N VAL A 63 -14.40 -17.35 -12.57
CA VAL A 63 -15.13 -16.66 -13.64
C VAL A 63 -14.58 -17.05 -15.02
N LYS A 64 -13.27 -17.28 -15.15
CA LYS A 64 -12.65 -17.75 -16.41
C LYS A 64 -13.04 -19.18 -16.80
N GLN A 65 -13.66 -19.95 -15.91
CA GLN A 65 -14.01 -21.36 -16.13
C GLN A 65 -15.50 -21.59 -16.47
N VAL A 66 -16.33 -20.54 -16.54
CA VAL A 66 -17.78 -20.68 -16.66
C VAL A 66 -18.32 -20.21 -18.02
N ASN A 67 -19.24 -21.00 -18.57
CA ASN A 67 -19.93 -20.75 -19.85
C ASN A 67 -21.26 -19.97 -19.70
N ASP A 68 -21.76 -19.77 -18.46
CA ASP A 68 -22.99 -19.02 -18.15
C ASP A 68 -22.67 -17.55 -17.85
N PRO A 69 -23.21 -16.58 -18.61
CA PRO A 69 -22.89 -15.16 -18.47
C PRO A 69 -23.65 -14.46 -17.33
N ASP A 70 -24.72 -15.07 -16.78
CA ASP A 70 -25.61 -14.40 -15.83
C ASP A 70 -25.32 -14.83 -14.39
N TYR A 71 -25.12 -16.13 -14.16
CA TYR A 71 -24.89 -16.66 -12.81
C TYR A 71 -23.77 -17.71 -12.75
N LEU A 72 -22.87 -17.51 -11.79
CA LEU A 72 -21.77 -18.41 -11.50
C LEU A 72 -22.23 -19.47 -10.50
N PHE A 73 -22.26 -20.73 -10.94
CA PHE A 73 -22.30 -21.88 -10.03
C PHE A 73 -20.88 -22.29 -9.71
N VAL A 74 -20.36 -21.78 -8.58
CA VAL A 74 -19.03 -22.15 -8.13
C VAL A 74 -19.16 -23.10 -6.96
N SER A 75 -18.70 -24.32 -7.16
CA SER A 75 -18.15 -25.04 -6.01
C SER A 75 -16.84 -24.36 -5.68
N ILE A 76 -16.89 -23.28 -4.90
CA ILE A 76 -15.72 -22.90 -4.11
C ILE A 76 -15.62 -24.07 -3.15
N GLN A 77 -14.90 -25.12 -3.56
CA GLN A 77 -14.42 -26.08 -2.60
C GLN A 77 -13.56 -25.20 -1.70
N ALA A 78 -14.06 -24.85 -0.52
CA ALA A 78 -13.17 -24.67 0.61
C ALA A 78 -12.21 -25.86 0.48
N GLU A 79 -10.95 -25.59 0.12
CA GLU A 79 -9.96 -26.61 -0.22
C GLU A 79 -10.19 -27.78 0.72
N LYS A 80 -10.57 -28.96 0.16
CA LYS A 80 -10.99 -30.19 0.88
C LYS A 80 -10.72 -30.03 2.36
N GLU A 81 -11.73 -29.67 3.16
CA GLU A 81 -11.60 -29.35 4.60
C GLU A 81 -10.26 -29.84 5.12
N ASN A 82 -9.21 -29.00 5.01
CA ASN A 82 -7.99 -29.31 5.71
C ASN A 82 -8.43 -29.01 7.13
N PRO A 83 -8.67 -30.01 7.99
CA PRO A 83 -9.39 -29.80 9.25
C PRO A 83 -8.64 -28.84 10.19
N ASN A 84 -7.42 -28.46 9.79
CA ASN A 84 -6.49 -27.59 10.46
C ASN A 84 -6.22 -26.25 9.72
N TRP A 85 -6.86 -25.95 8.58
CA TRP A 85 -6.73 -24.64 7.90
C TRP A 85 -7.67 -23.61 8.52
N GLU A 86 -7.41 -23.27 9.78
CA GLU A 86 -7.98 -22.06 10.36
C GLU A 86 -7.10 -20.87 9.97
N ILE A 87 -7.60 -20.01 9.06
CA ILE A 87 -6.99 -18.70 8.85
C ILE A 87 -7.16 -17.91 10.15
N SER A 88 -6.04 -17.75 10.86
CA SER A 88 -5.98 -17.04 12.12
C SER A 88 -6.50 -15.60 11.96
N PRO A 89 -7.03 -14.97 13.04
CA PRO A 89 -7.42 -13.56 13.00
C PRO A 89 -6.31 -12.63 12.50
N TYR A 90 -5.06 -12.98 12.80
CA TYR A 90 -3.88 -12.26 12.32
C TYR A 90 -3.73 -12.33 10.80
N GLN A 91 -3.79 -13.53 10.22
CA GLN A 91 -3.69 -13.70 8.77
C GLN A 91 -4.81 -12.94 8.04
N ARG A 92 -6.05 -12.96 8.57
CA ARG A 92 -7.16 -12.18 8.01
C ARG A 92 -6.88 -10.69 7.96
N GLU A 93 -6.21 -10.14 8.96
CA GLU A 93 -5.85 -8.72 8.99
C GLU A 93 -4.74 -8.39 7.98
N ILE A 94 -3.73 -9.25 7.83
CA ILE A 94 -2.68 -9.07 6.82
C ILE A 94 -3.26 -9.12 5.39
N LEU A 95 -4.17 -10.06 5.12
CA LEU A 95 -4.80 -10.19 3.80
C LEU A 95 -5.56 -8.93 3.35
N LYS A 96 -6.08 -8.13 4.29
CA LYS A 96 -6.78 -6.86 3.98
C LYS A 96 -5.84 -5.69 3.71
N ARG A 97 -4.56 -5.81 4.07
CA ARG A 97 -3.61 -4.68 4.17
C ARG A 97 -2.58 -4.66 3.05
N PHE A 98 -2.53 -5.71 2.24
CA PHE A 98 -1.57 -5.89 1.16
C PHE A 98 -2.28 -6.37 -0.09
N HIS A 99 -1.85 -5.88 -1.24
CA HIS A 99 -2.24 -6.45 -2.52
C HIS A 99 -1.64 -7.85 -2.69
N TYR A 100 -2.33 -8.75 -3.40
CA TYR A 100 -1.96 -10.18 -3.50
C TYR A 100 -0.53 -10.39 -4.03
N SER A 101 -0.07 -9.53 -4.95
CA SER A 101 1.30 -9.61 -5.48
C SER A 101 2.36 -9.50 -4.38
N TRP A 102 2.10 -8.69 -3.35
CA TRP A 102 3.00 -8.57 -2.19
C TRP A 102 2.86 -9.75 -1.24
N LEU A 103 1.66 -10.28 -1.06
CA LEU A 103 1.41 -11.46 -0.23
C LEU A 103 2.12 -12.70 -0.79
N ASN A 104 2.17 -12.85 -2.12
CA ASN A 104 2.90 -13.95 -2.76
C ASN A 104 4.40 -13.89 -2.48
N GLU A 105 4.96 -12.68 -2.40
CA GLU A 105 6.40 -12.48 -2.24
C GLU A 105 6.85 -12.39 -0.78
N LEU A 106 6.00 -11.86 0.10
CA LEU A 106 6.32 -11.57 1.49
C LEU A 106 5.52 -12.40 2.49
N GLY A 107 4.56 -13.22 2.05
CA GLY A 107 3.60 -13.92 2.92
C GLY A 107 4.25 -14.73 4.03
N GLU A 108 5.29 -15.49 3.72
CA GLU A 108 6.05 -16.26 4.71
C GLU A 108 6.62 -15.35 5.82
N TYR A 109 7.27 -14.25 5.44
CA TYR A 109 7.80 -13.28 6.39
C TYR A 109 6.70 -12.56 7.17
N LEU A 110 5.62 -12.15 6.49
CA LEU A 110 4.48 -11.48 7.11
C LEU A 110 3.78 -12.39 8.13
N TYR A 111 3.87 -13.71 8.01
CA TYR A 111 3.28 -14.66 8.97
C TYR A 111 4.27 -15.14 10.04
N SER A 112 5.54 -14.76 9.93
CA SER A 112 6.59 -15.08 10.90
C SER A 112 6.38 -14.39 12.25
N ASP A 113 6.93 -14.97 13.30
CA ASP A 113 6.91 -14.36 14.63
C ASP A 113 7.77 -13.10 14.71
N SER A 114 8.82 -13.00 13.88
CA SER A 114 9.66 -11.80 13.76
C SER A 114 8.85 -10.60 13.30
N PHE A 115 7.99 -10.74 12.28
CA PHE A 115 7.15 -9.63 11.83
C PHE A 115 6.01 -9.33 12.81
N LYS A 116 5.40 -10.35 13.44
CA LYS A 116 4.43 -10.15 14.52
C LYS A 116 5.01 -9.38 15.69
N LEU A 117 6.30 -9.58 16.01
CA LEU A 117 6.98 -8.86 17.08
C LEU A 117 7.00 -7.34 16.81
N ILE A 118 7.31 -6.93 15.57
CA ILE A 118 7.29 -5.52 15.15
C ILE A 118 5.91 -4.90 15.43
N LEU A 119 4.84 -5.57 14.97
CA LEU A 119 3.47 -5.12 15.18
C LEU A 119 3.08 -5.08 16.66
N SER A 120 3.53 -6.06 17.45
CA SER A 120 3.28 -6.10 18.89
C SER A 120 3.96 -4.93 19.62
N GLN A 121 5.15 -4.52 19.18
CA GLN A 121 5.88 -3.37 19.73
C GLN A 121 5.17 -2.07 19.39
N VAL A 122 4.75 -1.88 18.13
CA VAL A 122 3.92 -0.73 17.73
C VAL A 122 2.62 -0.68 18.54
N LYS A 123 1.93 -1.81 18.71
CA LYS A 123 0.69 -1.89 19.50
C LYS A 123 0.92 -1.52 20.96
N ARG A 124 2.01 -1.99 21.56
CA ARG A 124 2.36 -1.65 22.96
C ARG A 124 2.61 -0.16 23.11
N GLN A 125 3.35 0.44 22.18
CA GLN A 125 3.63 1.87 22.23
C GLN A 125 2.38 2.73 22.03
N ARG A 126 1.46 2.32 21.13
CA ARG A 126 0.16 2.99 20.96
C ARG A 126 -0.68 3.03 22.24
N ALA A 127 -0.43 2.13 23.20
CA ALA A 127 -1.14 2.14 24.48
C ALA A 127 -0.67 3.26 25.42
N THR A 128 0.51 3.85 25.18
CA THR A 128 1.13 4.84 26.08
C THR A 128 1.49 6.15 25.39
N GLN A 129 1.54 6.20 24.06
CA GLN A 129 1.87 7.39 23.30
C GLN A 129 1.21 7.40 21.91
N THR A 130 1.12 8.58 21.31
CA THR A 130 0.61 8.76 19.96
C THR A 130 1.62 8.27 18.94
N ILE A 131 1.19 7.36 18.06
CA ILE A 131 1.98 6.81 16.95
C ILE A 131 1.19 6.99 15.65
N TYR A 132 1.80 7.66 14.67
CA TYR A 132 1.25 7.86 13.34
C TYR A 132 1.79 6.85 12.32
N PRO A 133 1.10 6.64 11.19
CA PRO A 133 -0.28 7.02 10.94
C PRO A 133 -1.24 6.17 11.79
N GLU A 134 -2.56 6.37 11.70
CA GLU A 134 -3.52 5.47 12.37
C GLU A 134 -3.44 4.04 11.85
N SER A 135 -3.86 3.05 12.67
CA SER A 135 -3.73 1.63 12.34
C SER A 135 -4.31 1.23 10.96
N PRO A 136 -5.50 1.72 10.53
CA PRO A 136 -6.03 1.39 9.20
C PRO A 136 -5.20 1.92 8.05
N GLN A 137 -4.42 2.97 8.29
CA GLN A 137 -3.57 3.63 7.28
C GLN A 137 -2.21 2.92 7.14
N LEU A 138 -1.84 2.08 8.11
CA LEU A 138 -0.63 1.28 8.06
C LEU A 138 -0.64 0.33 6.85
N PHE A 139 0.46 0.31 6.10
CA PHE A 139 0.67 -0.48 4.87
C PHE A 139 0.00 -0.01 3.58
N ARG A 140 -0.59 1.20 3.55
CA ARG A 140 -1.26 1.71 2.33
C ARG A 140 -0.41 1.71 1.05
N ALA A 141 0.90 1.89 1.16
CA ALA A 141 1.82 1.78 0.03
C ALA A 141 1.78 0.40 -0.64
N PHE A 142 1.53 -0.67 0.13
CA PHE A 142 1.51 -2.06 -0.35
C PHE A 142 0.16 -2.51 -0.92
N LEU A 143 -0.82 -1.61 -0.98
CA LEU A 143 -2.05 -1.83 -1.75
C LEU A 143 -1.83 -1.64 -3.25
N GLN A 144 -0.70 -1.05 -3.66
CA GLN A 144 -0.35 -0.88 -5.06
C GLN A 144 0.26 -2.18 -5.62
N PRO A 145 -0.23 -2.71 -6.76
CA PRO A 145 0.32 -3.93 -7.36
C PRO A 145 1.79 -3.79 -7.76
N LEU A 146 2.61 -4.83 -7.55
CA LEU A 146 4.03 -4.85 -7.94
C LEU A 146 4.22 -4.55 -9.44
N SER A 147 3.36 -5.09 -10.29
CA SER A 147 3.41 -4.92 -11.75
C SER A 147 3.11 -3.50 -12.23
N SER A 148 2.49 -2.66 -11.39
CA SER A 148 2.21 -1.25 -11.71
C SER A 148 3.36 -0.32 -11.34
N LEU A 149 4.36 -0.81 -10.62
CA LEU A 149 5.46 0.02 -10.11
C LEU A 149 6.43 0.36 -11.23
N ARG A 150 6.80 1.64 -11.29
CA ARG A 150 7.81 2.20 -12.21
C ARG A 150 8.87 3.00 -11.46
N SER A 151 8.48 3.65 -10.36
CA SER A 151 9.40 4.37 -9.50
C SER A 151 9.09 4.16 -8.02
N ILE A 152 10.13 4.06 -7.19
CA ILE A 152 10.01 3.88 -5.74
C ILE A 152 10.59 5.11 -5.04
N TRP A 153 9.75 5.83 -4.32
CA TRP A 153 10.16 7.03 -3.60
C TRP A 153 10.18 6.73 -2.11
N ILE A 154 11.37 6.82 -1.52
CA ILE A 154 11.58 6.49 -0.11
C ILE A 154 11.91 7.74 0.68
N ASN A 155 11.07 8.05 1.66
CA ASN A 155 11.38 9.01 2.70
C ASN A 155 11.77 8.31 4.01
N THR A 156 12.17 9.06 5.04
CA THR A 156 12.62 8.51 6.32
C THR A 156 11.48 7.84 7.10
N ALA A 157 10.43 8.58 7.43
CA ALA A 157 9.32 8.12 8.26
C ALA A 157 8.02 8.86 7.86
N PRO A 158 6.83 8.47 8.35
CA PRO A 158 5.60 9.23 8.17
C PRO A 158 5.66 10.56 8.92
N TYR A 159 4.77 11.49 8.60
CA TYR A 159 4.64 12.73 9.36
C TYR A 159 4.36 12.44 10.85
N PRO A 160 4.99 13.16 11.79
CA PRO A 160 4.63 13.11 13.20
C PRO A 160 3.35 13.95 13.43
N SER A 161 2.30 13.70 12.66
CA SER A 161 1.03 14.39 12.75
C SER A 161 -0.13 13.49 12.33
N SER A 162 -1.34 13.84 12.76
CA SER A 162 -2.57 13.13 12.41
C SER A 162 -2.90 13.15 10.91
N GLN A 163 -2.19 13.95 10.11
CA GLN A 163 -2.35 14.03 8.67
C GLN A 163 -1.68 12.86 7.93
N ALA A 164 -0.79 12.10 8.61
CA ALA A 164 -0.12 10.95 8.01
C ALA A 164 -1.12 9.89 7.55
N CYS A 165 -1.06 9.55 6.26
CA CYS A 165 -2.00 8.63 5.60
C CYS A 165 -1.33 7.33 5.11
N GLY A 166 -0.19 6.95 5.70
CA GLY A 166 0.51 5.71 5.34
C GLY A 166 1.18 5.69 3.96
N LEU A 167 1.28 6.85 3.32
CA LEU A 167 2.00 7.11 2.08
C LEU A 167 3.02 8.23 2.37
N SER A 168 4.26 8.08 1.92
CA SER A 168 5.24 9.15 2.08
C SER A 168 4.81 10.39 1.28
N PHE A 169 5.15 11.59 1.77
CA PHE A 169 4.84 12.90 1.17
C PHE A 169 3.34 13.30 1.10
N ALA A 170 2.42 12.33 1.16
CA ALA A 170 1.00 12.57 0.96
C ALA A 170 0.25 12.81 2.29
N VAL A 171 -0.80 13.63 2.20
CA VAL A 171 -1.82 13.81 3.24
C VAL A 171 -3.21 13.80 2.62
N GLU A 172 -4.20 13.28 3.34
CA GLU A 172 -5.59 13.25 2.86
C GLU A 172 -6.38 14.49 3.26
N GLN A 173 -6.04 15.09 4.40
CA GLN A 173 -6.75 16.21 4.99
C GLN A 173 -5.77 17.15 5.69
N GLY A 174 -6.18 18.41 5.89
CA GLY A 174 -5.39 19.41 6.59
C GLY A 174 -4.55 20.30 5.67
N SER A 175 -3.54 20.94 6.27
CA SER A 175 -2.61 21.85 5.61
C SER A 175 -1.75 21.13 4.58
N LEU A 176 -1.21 21.88 3.61
CA LEU A 176 -0.20 21.33 2.71
C LEU A 176 1.10 21.14 3.51
N PRO A 177 1.70 19.94 3.56
CA PRO A 177 2.97 19.74 4.24
C PRO A 177 4.09 20.50 3.55
N GLU A 178 5.07 20.94 4.34
CA GLU A 178 6.25 21.64 3.84
C GLU A 178 7.06 20.77 2.87
N GLU A 179 7.14 19.47 3.15
CA GLU A 179 7.83 18.53 2.27
C GLU A 179 7.16 18.42 0.90
N LEU A 180 5.84 18.55 0.83
CA LEU A 180 5.11 18.54 -0.43
C LEU A 180 5.31 19.86 -1.19
N LEU A 181 5.47 21.00 -0.51
CA LEU A 181 5.85 22.27 -1.13
C LEU A 181 7.23 22.17 -1.82
N VAL A 182 8.22 21.60 -1.12
CA VAL A 182 9.57 21.38 -1.69
C VAL A 182 9.51 20.45 -2.90
N LEU A 183 8.72 19.38 -2.83
CA LEU A 183 8.52 18.46 -3.94
C LEU A 183 7.85 19.14 -5.15
N GLN A 184 6.76 19.89 -4.92
CA GLN A 184 6.05 20.63 -5.97
C GLN A 184 6.95 21.66 -6.65
N GLN A 185 7.73 22.41 -5.87
CA GLN A 185 8.72 23.36 -6.38
C GLN A 185 9.76 22.64 -7.24
N GLY A 186 10.33 21.54 -6.75
CA GLY A 186 11.36 20.79 -7.46
C GLY A 186 10.86 20.21 -8.80
N ILE A 187 9.65 19.66 -8.83
CA ILE A 187 9.03 19.18 -10.08
C ILE A 187 8.80 20.33 -11.05
N ARG A 188 8.24 21.44 -10.57
CA ARG A 188 7.96 22.60 -11.41
C ARG A 188 9.24 23.15 -12.04
N ASP A 189 10.30 23.32 -11.25
CA ASP A 189 11.54 23.92 -11.69
C ASP A 189 12.31 22.99 -12.65
N ASP A 190 12.34 21.69 -12.38
CA ASP A 190 12.98 20.69 -13.25
C ASP A 190 12.28 20.58 -14.61
N LEU A 191 10.94 20.53 -14.60
CA LEU A 191 10.13 20.36 -15.81
C LEU A 191 9.82 21.68 -16.53
N GLY A 192 10.23 22.84 -15.98
CA GLY A 192 9.92 24.16 -16.54
C GLY A 192 8.42 24.46 -16.59
N LEU A 193 7.64 23.97 -15.63
CA LEU A 193 6.18 24.15 -15.58
C LEU A 193 5.78 25.54 -15.10
N GLU A 194 4.57 25.97 -15.46
CA GLU A 194 4.03 27.27 -15.05
C GLU A 194 3.87 27.39 -13.53
N THR A 195 3.87 28.63 -13.03
CA THR A 195 3.75 28.94 -11.59
C THR A 195 2.46 28.40 -10.95
N GLY A 196 1.42 28.17 -11.75
CA GLY A 196 0.14 27.58 -11.32
C GLY A 196 0.17 26.06 -11.11
N PHE A 197 1.27 25.38 -11.46
CA PHE A 197 1.40 23.93 -11.23
C PHE A 197 1.29 23.60 -9.73
N SER A 198 0.48 22.59 -9.43
CA SER A 198 0.31 22.07 -8.08
C SER A 198 -0.06 20.59 -8.13
N LEU A 199 0.50 19.81 -7.21
CA LEU A 199 0.11 18.42 -7.00
C LEU A 199 -1.06 18.33 -6.02
N GLU A 200 -1.96 17.37 -6.22
CA GLU A 200 -2.92 17.05 -5.16
C GLU A 200 -2.21 16.53 -3.90
N LYS A 201 -2.69 16.93 -2.72
CA LYS A 201 -2.11 16.55 -1.43
C LYS A 201 -2.01 15.04 -1.22
N SER A 202 -2.93 14.29 -1.81
CA SER A 202 -3.01 12.83 -1.70
C SER A 202 -2.05 12.09 -2.63
N LEU A 203 -1.43 12.78 -3.59
CA LEU A 203 -0.51 12.23 -4.61
C LEU A 203 -1.08 11.00 -5.36
N VAL A 204 -2.40 10.96 -5.52
CA VAL A 204 -3.08 9.83 -6.17
C VAL A 204 -2.69 9.72 -7.66
N SER A 205 -2.49 10.84 -8.36
CA SER A 205 -2.02 10.87 -9.74
C SER A 205 -0.65 10.21 -9.88
N LEU A 206 0.31 10.56 -9.01
CA LEU A 206 1.63 9.94 -8.96
C LEU A 206 1.55 8.44 -8.74
N ARG A 207 0.70 7.99 -7.81
CA ARG A 207 0.49 6.55 -7.56
C ARG A 207 -0.06 5.84 -8.79
N LYS A 208 -1.04 6.44 -9.47
CA LYS A 208 -1.59 5.91 -10.73
C LYS A 208 -0.56 5.86 -11.85
N SER A 209 0.38 6.81 -11.87
CA SER A 209 1.54 6.81 -12.78
C SER A 209 2.59 5.74 -12.44
N GLY A 210 2.42 4.97 -11.37
CA GLY A 210 3.34 3.91 -10.97
C GLY A 210 4.40 4.31 -9.94
N VAL A 211 4.22 5.44 -9.26
CA VAL A 211 5.11 5.85 -8.16
C VAL A 211 4.65 5.21 -6.84
N MET A 212 5.50 4.37 -6.25
CA MET A 212 5.30 3.87 -4.89
C MET A 212 5.83 4.88 -3.87
N LEU A 213 4.95 5.38 -2.99
CA LEU A 213 5.27 6.32 -1.94
C LEU A 213 5.52 5.58 -0.61
N LEU A 214 6.77 5.21 -0.36
CA LEU A 214 7.18 4.41 0.80
C LEU A 214 8.01 5.25 1.80
N SER A 215 7.98 4.85 3.06
CA SER A 215 8.88 5.36 4.10
C SER A 215 9.75 4.23 4.65
N ALA A 216 11.00 4.53 5.02
CA ALA A 216 11.93 3.57 5.62
C ALA A 216 11.50 3.12 7.03
N ALA A 217 10.66 3.90 7.70
CA ALA A 217 9.81 3.47 8.81
C ALA A 217 8.33 3.59 8.41
N LEU A 218 7.49 2.62 8.76
CA LEU A 218 6.05 2.69 8.45
C LEU A 218 5.21 3.39 9.51
N THR A 219 5.83 3.77 10.62
CA THR A 219 5.18 4.50 11.72
C THR A 219 6.15 5.51 12.33
N SER A 220 5.63 6.54 12.97
CA SER A 220 6.39 7.57 13.67
C SER A 220 5.75 7.88 15.03
N PRO A 221 6.48 7.79 16.14
CA PRO A 221 6.08 8.45 17.38
C PRO A 221 5.92 9.97 17.20
N ASP A 222 4.97 10.57 17.91
CA ASP A 222 4.78 12.02 17.96
C ASP A 222 6.00 12.74 18.59
N SER A 223 6.60 12.11 19.61
CA SER A 223 7.75 12.64 20.36
C SER A 223 9.11 12.47 19.68
N ASP A 224 9.24 11.50 18.77
CA ASP A 224 10.48 11.19 18.04
C ASP A 224 10.15 10.74 16.62
N PRO A 225 10.20 11.65 15.62
CA PRO A 225 9.82 11.36 14.25
C PRO A 225 10.57 10.19 13.60
N ASN A 226 11.78 9.88 14.08
CA ASN A 226 12.64 8.83 13.52
C ASN A 226 12.75 7.59 14.42
N GLY A 227 12.06 7.59 15.58
CA GLY A 227 12.23 6.56 16.62
C GLY A 227 11.91 5.13 16.18
N HIS A 228 11.16 4.96 15.09
CA HIS A 228 10.77 3.66 14.55
C HIS A 228 11.57 3.21 13.31
N VAL A 229 12.60 3.95 12.89
CA VAL A 229 13.47 3.53 11.76
C VAL A 229 14.11 2.17 12.02
N LEU A 230 14.68 1.96 13.21
CA LEU A 230 15.29 0.68 13.56
C LEU A 230 14.25 -0.44 13.71
N LEU A 231 13.08 -0.12 14.26
CA LEU A 231 11.97 -1.06 14.44
C LEU A 231 11.52 -1.68 13.10
N TRP A 232 11.41 -0.87 12.05
CA TRP A 232 10.96 -1.31 10.73
C TRP A 232 12.08 -1.79 9.80
N SER A 233 13.34 -1.60 10.16
CA SER A 233 14.50 -1.94 9.32
C SER A 233 14.47 -3.37 8.79
N SER A 234 14.08 -4.34 9.62
CA SER A 234 14.00 -5.76 9.23
C SER A 234 12.91 -6.02 8.19
N PHE A 235 11.78 -5.32 8.25
CA PHE A 235 10.73 -5.43 7.22
C PHE A 235 11.17 -4.77 5.91
N ILE A 236 11.78 -3.59 5.96
CA ILE A 236 12.32 -2.92 4.75
C ILE A 236 13.40 -3.77 4.08
N ALA A 237 14.23 -4.47 4.86
CA ALA A 237 15.22 -5.40 4.34
C ALA A 237 14.61 -6.61 3.60
N GLN A 238 13.34 -6.97 3.88
CA GLN A 238 12.61 -7.98 3.11
C GLN A 238 11.94 -7.40 1.86
N VAL A 239 11.52 -6.14 1.91
CA VAL A 239 10.87 -5.43 0.78
C VAL A 239 11.85 -5.16 -0.35
N ILE A 240 13.09 -4.72 -0.05
CA ILE A 240 14.08 -4.36 -1.07
C ILE A 240 14.38 -5.51 -2.06
N PRO A 241 14.63 -6.76 -1.60
CA PRO A 241 14.83 -7.90 -2.51
C PRO A 241 13.65 -8.15 -3.46
N VAL A 242 12.40 -7.95 -3.00
CA VAL A 242 11.20 -8.10 -3.85
C VAL A 242 11.19 -7.04 -4.95
N LEU A 243 11.51 -5.80 -4.59
CA LEU A 243 11.60 -4.68 -5.54
C LEU A 243 12.79 -4.84 -6.51
N ASN A 244 13.92 -5.37 -6.05
CA ASN A 244 15.10 -5.64 -6.88
C ASN A 244 14.87 -6.68 -7.99
N ARG A 245 13.83 -7.51 -7.84
CA ARG A 245 13.41 -8.49 -8.86
C ARG A 245 12.52 -7.86 -9.95
N GLN A 246 12.00 -6.66 -9.73
CA GLN A 246 11.21 -5.95 -10.74
C GLN A 246 12.11 -5.45 -11.87
N VAL A 247 11.53 -5.22 -13.04
CA VAL A 247 12.28 -4.77 -14.21
C VAL A 247 12.44 -3.25 -14.16
N GLN A 248 13.69 -2.78 -14.14
CA GLN A 248 14.07 -1.39 -14.42
C GLN A 248 13.30 -0.28 -13.66
N LEU A 249 13.08 -0.44 -12.36
CA LEU A 249 12.57 0.65 -11.51
C LEU A 249 13.55 1.83 -11.38
N SER A 250 13.02 3.05 -11.21
CA SER A 250 13.78 4.22 -10.75
C SER A 250 13.53 4.51 -9.26
N TRP A 251 14.59 4.60 -8.47
CA TRP A 251 14.51 4.85 -7.02
C TRP A 251 14.85 6.30 -6.70
N VAL A 252 14.02 6.96 -5.91
CA VAL A 252 14.28 8.31 -5.40
C VAL A 252 14.35 8.26 -3.88
N LEU A 253 15.56 8.40 -3.35
CA LEU A 253 15.88 8.24 -1.93
C LEU A 253 16.08 9.62 -1.30
N TRP A 254 15.20 9.99 -0.37
CA TRP A 254 15.21 11.30 0.28
C TRP A 254 15.86 11.25 1.65
N GLY A 255 16.99 11.94 1.78
CA GLY A 255 17.73 12.08 3.01
C GLY A 255 18.64 10.89 3.34
N PRO A 256 19.42 11.02 4.43
CA PRO A 256 20.49 10.07 4.76
C PRO A 256 19.96 8.68 5.15
N VAL A 257 18.75 8.58 5.72
CA VAL A 257 18.17 7.28 6.09
C VAL A 257 17.80 6.48 4.84
N ALA A 258 17.06 7.09 3.91
CA ALA A 258 16.73 6.45 2.64
C ALA A 258 17.99 6.21 1.80
N GLY A 259 18.93 7.16 1.76
CA GLY A 259 20.17 7.04 0.99
C GLY A 259 21.06 5.86 1.40
N LYS A 260 21.02 5.42 2.67
CA LYS A 260 21.72 4.20 3.10
C LYS A 260 21.21 2.92 2.44
N LEU A 261 19.97 2.91 1.95
CA LEU A 261 19.40 1.75 1.24
C LEU A 261 19.99 1.60 -0.16
N ALA A 262 20.63 2.63 -0.73
CA ALA A 262 21.19 2.61 -2.08
C ALA A 262 22.15 1.43 -2.31
N THR A 263 22.91 1.03 -1.30
CA THR A 263 23.87 -0.10 -1.39
C THR A 263 23.21 -1.47 -1.50
N GLN A 264 21.91 -1.56 -1.20
CA GLN A 264 21.11 -2.79 -1.26
C GLN A 264 20.29 -2.89 -2.55
N ILE A 265 20.25 -1.82 -3.36
CA ILE A 265 19.47 -1.78 -4.60
C ILE A 265 20.28 -2.40 -5.74
N ASN A 266 19.62 -3.23 -6.54
CA ASN A 266 20.23 -3.86 -7.71
C ASN A 266 20.72 -2.78 -8.71
N PRO A 267 22.00 -2.82 -9.15
CA PRO A 267 22.56 -1.82 -10.09
C PRO A 267 21.86 -1.73 -11.45
N ALA A 268 21.01 -2.69 -11.81
CA ALA A 268 20.17 -2.61 -13.01
C ALA A 268 19.06 -1.53 -12.89
N HIS A 269 18.80 -1.02 -11.70
CA HIS A 269 17.88 0.10 -11.45
C HIS A 269 18.58 1.46 -11.52
N THR A 270 17.80 2.50 -11.79
CA THR A 270 18.28 3.88 -11.66
C THR A 270 18.11 4.33 -10.20
N ILE A 271 19.13 4.96 -9.61
CA ILE A 271 19.09 5.45 -8.22
C ILE A 271 19.37 6.95 -8.19
N HIS A 272 18.49 7.70 -7.54
CA HIS A 272 18.61 9.13 -7.30
C HIS A 272 18.59 9.40 -5.81
N CYS A 273 19.63 10.04 -5.28
CA CYS A 273 19.69 10.46 -3.88
C CYS A 273 19.49 11.97 -3.79
N LEU A 274 18.52 12.40 -3.01
CA LEU A 274 18.21 13.80 -2.73
C LEU A 274 18.40 14.10 -1.25
N ASN A 275 18.68 15.36 -0.92
CA ASN A 275 18.62 15.80 0.48
C ASN A 275 17.18 15.62 1.00
N HIS A 276 17.03 15.46 2.32
CA HIS A 276 15.70 15.47 2.92
C HIS A 276 15.07 16.86 2.70
N SER A 277 13.76 16.91 2.49
CA SER A 277 12.97 18.14 2.32
C SER A 277 13.26 19.20 3.39
N SER A 278 13.36 18.78 4.66
CA SER A 278 13.69 19.69 5.78
C SER A 278 15.03 20.41 5.62
N TRP A 279 16.01 19.81 4.92
CA TRP A 279 17.29 20.47 4.64
C TRP A 279 17.09 21.68 3.71
N PHE A 280 16.26 21.55 2.68
CA PHE A 280 15.96 22.65 1.75
C PHE A 280 15.27 23.82 2.46
N SER A 281 14.28 23.50 3.28
CA SER A 281 13.58 24.48 4.11
C SER A 281 14.48 25.20 5.10
N GLN A 282 15.28 24.45 5.88
CA GLN A 282 16.18 25.03 6.88
C GLN A 282 17.25 25.94 6.27
N ASN A 283 17.70 25.63 5.05
CA ASN A 283 18.71 26.41 4.33
C ASN A 283 18.10 27.41 3.34
N ASN A 284 16.77 27.55 3.30
CA ASN A 284 16.03 28.39 2.35
C ASN A 284 16.56 28.26 0.91
N THR A 285 16.84 27.02 0.49
CA THR A 285 17.46 26.70 -0.80
C THR A 285 16.48 25.87 -1.63
N PRO A 286 16.25 26.20 -2.91
CA PRO A 286 15.36 25.41 -3.76
C PRO A 286 15.97 24.04 -4.09
N LEU A 287 15.10 23.06 -4.33
CA LEU A 287 15.50 21.76 -4.88
C LEU A 287 15.83 21.91 -6.36
N VAL A 288 17.12 22.00 -6.69
CA VAL A 288 17.61 22.00 -8.08
C VAL A 288 18.01 20.58 -8.46
N THR A 289 17.31 20.00 -9.44
CA THR A 289 17.52 18.60 -9.86
C THR A 289 17.05 18.37 -11.30
N ASN A 290 17.45 17.25 -11.89
CA ASN A 290 16.91 16.73 -13.16
C ASN A 290 16.23 15.36 -12.99
N VAL A 291 15.90 14.99 -11.75
CA VAL A 291 15.33 13.66 -11.43
C VAL A 291 13.95 13.49 -12.03
N PHE A 292 13.09 14.51 -11.97
CA PHE A 292 11.70 14.42 -12.42
C PHE A 292 11.60 14.39 -13.95
N SER A 293 12.43 15.18 -14.66
CA SER A 293 12.53 15.08 -16.13
C SER A 293 13.02 13.70 -16.58
N ARG A 294 13.98 13.10 -15.85
CA ARG A 294 14.40 11.71 -16.10
C ARG A 294 13.32 10.69 -15.80
N LEU A 295 12.55 10.85 -14.72
CA LEU A 295 11.42 9.96 -14.42
C LEU A 295 10.33 10.03 -15.52
N GLN A 296 10.07 11.22 -16.06
CA GLN A 296 9.12 11.37 -17.16
C GLN A 296 9.64 10.66 -18.43
N ALA A 297 10.92 10.81 -18.75
CA ALA A 297 11.53 10.24 -19.95
C ALA A 297 11.75 8.72 -19.86
N GLU A 298 12.26 8.22 -18.73
CA GLU A 298 12.69 6.83 -18.56
C GLU A 298 11.55 5.93 -18.08
N GLN A 299 10.65 6.45 -17.24
CA GLN A 299 9.60 5.68 -16.56
C GLN A 299 8.18 6.11 -16.97
N SER A 300 8.05 7.07 -17.89
CA SER A 300 6.74 7.60 -18.32
C SER A 300 5.87 8.04 -17.12
N ILE A 301 6.49 8.62 -16.08
CA ILE A 301 5.76 9.16 -14.92
C ILE A 301 5.09 10.47 -15.34
N GLN A 302 3.79 10.58 -15.06
CA GLN A 302 3.04 11.82 -15.24
C GLN A 302 2.90 12.55 -13.90
N PHE A 303 3.25 13.83 -13.91
CA PHE A 303 3.16 14.75 -12.76
C PHE A 303 1.98 15.73 -12.89
N ALA A 304 1.31 15.75 -14.04
CA ALA A 304 0.14 16.54 -14.39
C ALA A 304 -0.83 15.68 -15.22
#